data_AF-A0AAE9DIZ4-F1
#
_entry.id   AF-A0AAE9DIZ4-F1
#
_cell.length_a   1.000
_cell.length_b   1.000
_cell.length_c   1.000
_cell.angle_alpha   90.00
_cell.angle_beta   90.00
_cell.angle_gamma   90.00
#
_symmetry.space_group_name_H-M   'P 1'
#
loop_
_entity.id
_entity.type
_entity.pdbx_description
1 polymer ?
#
loop_
_entity_poly.entity_id
_entity_poly.type
_entity_poly.pdbx_seq_one_letter_code
_entity_poly.pdbx_strand_id
1 'polypeptide(L)'
;MLKSASTLVRSFLPRAQATRLCSSTTATSSEDEPVVLENNPYTKAPRKCLLCSTGVELDYKNARLLQQFVSTFSGRVYDRHITGLCDEQQKKLIEAIAKSRRAGFMPIFVKDPKYARDPKLFDPLKPIRPHSFA
;
A
#
# COMPACT_ATOMS: atom_id res chain seq x y z
N MET A 1 -21.60 7.41 50.39
CA MET A 1 -21.72 8.64 49.58
C MET A 1 -21.59 8.28 48.11
N LEU A 2 -22.72 8.07 47.43
CA LEU A 2 -22.77 7.87 45.98
C LEU A 2 -22.72 9.25 45.31
N LYS A 3 -21.79 9.47 44.39
CA LYS A 3 -21.82 10.62 43.46
C LYS A 3 -22.12 10.12 42.06
N SER A 4 -23.35 10.37 41.66
CA SER A 4 -23.86 10.35 40.29
C SER A 4 -23.44 11.65 39.57
N ALA A 5 -23.14 11.57 38.27
CA ALA A 5 -23.29 12.64 37.25
C ALA A 5 -22.79 12.10 35.90
N SER A 6 -23.68 11.60 35.05
CA SER A 6 -24.39 12.32 33.96
C SER A 6 -23.64 12.32 32.63
N THR A 7 -23.98 11.32 31.81
CA THR A 7 -23.68 11.23 30.39
C THR A 7 -24.45 12.30 29.62
N LEU A 8 -23.77 13.30 29.06
CA LEU A 8 -24.38 14.25 28.12
C LEU A 8 -24.50 13.59 26.74
N VAL A 9 -25.68 13.04 26.45
CA VAL A 9 -26.09 12.64 25.10
C VAL A 9 -26.38 13.90 24.30
N ARG A 10 -25.52 14.24 23.33
CA ARG A 10 -25.82 15.27 22.32
C ARG A 10 -26.89 14.72 21.38
N SER A 11 -28.14 15.13 21.59
CA SER A 11 -29.23 14.92 20.64
C SER A 11 -28.98 15.75 19.38
N PHE A 12 -28.60 15.10 18.28
CA PHE A 12 -28.67 15.69 16.95
C PHE A 12 -30.14 15.82 16.55
N LEU A 13 -30.64 17.06 16.44
CA LEU A 13 -31.93 17.35 15.80
C LEU A 13 -31.77 17.20 14.28
N PRO A 14 -32.62 16.42 13.58
CA PRO A 14 -32.64 16.44 12.13
C PRO A 14 -33.32 17.73 11.66
N ARG A 15 -32.64 18.50 10.81
CA ARG A 15 -33.20 19.68 10.16
C ARG A 15 -34.23 19.22 9.11
N ALA A 16 -35.46 19.71 9.23
CA ALA A 16 -36.56 19.44 8.31
C ALA A 16 -36.15 19.78 6.87
N GLN A 17 -36.35 18.81 5.97
CA GLN A 17 -36.10 18.92 4.54
C GLN A 17 -37.18 19.78 3.88
N ALA A 18 -36.77 20.73 3.04
CA ALA A 18 -37.66 21.31 2.04
C ALA A 18 -37.78 20.31 0.88
N THR A 19 -38.94 19.67 0.77
CA THR A 19 -39.30 18.82 -0.37
C THR A 19 -39.42 19.69 -1.62
N ARG A 20 -38.46 19.60 -2.54
CA ARG A 20 -38.71 19.96 -3.94
C ARG A 20 -39.51 18.83 -4.56
N LEU A 21 -40.82 19.01 -4.67
CA LEU A 21 -41.71 18.15 -5.43
C LEU A 21 -41.61 18.58 -6.90
N CYS A 22 -40.91 17.82 -7.72
CA CYS A 22 -41.10 17.86 -9.17
C CYS A 22 -41.85 16.58 -9.58
N SER A 23 -43.16 16.74 -9.82
CA SER A 23 -43.95 15.76 -10.56
C SER A 23 -43.76 16.00 -12.05
N SER A 24 -43.31 14.98 -12.76
CA SER A 24 -43.60 14.81 -14.18
C SER A 24 -43.67 13.33 -14.50
N THR A 25 -44.87 12.76 -14.33
CA THR A 25 -45.27 11.52 -15.01
C THR A 25 -45.63 11.87 -16.45
N THR A 26 -44.71 11.59 -17.36
CA THR A 26 -45.03 11.28 -18.76
C THR A 26 -44.24 10.03 -19.11
N ALA A 27 -44.95 8.90 -19.28
CA ALA A 27 -44.42 7.69 -19.83
C ALA A 27 -44.04 7.95 -21.30
N THR A 28 -42.78 8.30 -21.52
CA THR A 28 -42.04 8.13 -22.77
C THR A 28 -40.94 7.15 -22.42
N SER A 29 -40.78 6.05 -23.16
CA SER A 29 -39.65 5.14 -22.98
C SER A 29 -38.35 5.92 -23.17
N SER A 30 -37.78 6.37 -22.06
CA SER A 30 -36.57 7.18 -21.95
C SER A 30 -35.37 6.25 -21.99
N GLU A 31 -34.95 5.87 -23.19
CA GLU A 31 -33.82 4.96 -23.47
C GLU A 31 -32.45 5.49 -22.96
N ASP A 32 -32.41 6.69 -22.36
CA ASP A 32 -31.23 7.39 -21.87
C ASP A 32 -31.10 7.41 -20.32
N GLU A 33 -31.91 6.63 -19.59
CA GLU A 33 -31.74 6.52 -18.14
C GLU A 33 -30.48 5.73 -17.76
N PRO A 34 -29.72 6.17 -16.73
CA PRO A 34 -28.50 5.48 -16.33
C PRO A 34 -28.83 4.11 -15.73
N VAL A 35 -28.31 3.06 -16.36
CA VAL A 35 -28.43 1.68 -15.87
C VAL A 35 -27.59 1.51 -14.60
N VAL A 36 -28.19 0.91 -13.56
CA VAL A 36 -27.45 0.52 -12.35
C VAL A 36 -26.64 -0.75 -12.65
N LEU A 37 -25.33 -0.58 -12.73
CA LEU A 37 -24.38 -1.68 -12.91
C LEU A 37 -23.87 -2.15 -11.54
N GLU A 38 -23.76 -3.46 -11.33
CA GLU A 38 -23.20 -4.04 -10.09
C GLU A 38 -21.72 -3.69 -9.91
N ASN A 39 -20.97 -3.58 -11.01
CA ASN A 39 -19.56 -3.22 -11.03
C ASN A 39 -19.27 -2.21 -12.14
N ASN A 40 -18.35 -1.29 -11.90
CA ASN A 40 -18.01 -0.25 -12.88
C ASN A 40 -17.17 -0.85 -14.04
N PRO A 41 -17.65 -0.83 -15.30
CA PRO A 41 -16.95 -1.43 -16.44
C PRO A 41 -15.63 -0.74 -16.81
N TYR A 42 -15.41 0.48 -16.34
CA TYR A 42 -14.17 1.24 -16.58
C TYR A 42 -13.12 1.06 -15.49
N THR A 43 -13.33 0.16 -14.52
CA THR A 43 -12.35 -0.10 -13.46
C THR A 43 -11.10 -0.76 -14.02
N LYS A 44 -9.95 -0.12 -13.80
CA LYS A 44 -8.65 -0.70 -14.13
C LYS A 44 -8.31 -1.82 -13.13
N ALA A 45 -7.58 -2.83 -13.62
CA ALA A 45 -7.07 -3.88 -12.74
C ALA A 45 -6.22 -3.29 -11.59
N PRO A 46 -6.29 -3.88 -10.39
CA PRO A 46 -5.54 -3.41 -9.24
C PRO A 46 -4.03 -3.49 -9.52
N ARG A 47 -3.31 -2.48 -9.04
CA ARG A 47 -1.84 -2.43 -9.15
C ARG A 47 -1.25 -3.53 -8.27
N LYS A 48 -0.36 -4.34 -8.83
CA LYS A 48 0.39 -5.38 -8.11
C LYS A 48 1.81 -4.89 -7.80
N CYS A 49 2.37 -5.35 -6.69
CA CYS A 49 3.78 -5.11 -6.37
C CYS A 49 4.72 -5.90 -7.30
N LEU A 50 5.99 -5.50 -7.36
CA LEU A 50 7.02 -6.17 -8.20
C LEU A 50 7.09 -7.68 -7.94
N LEU A 51 7.21 -8.09 -6.68
CA LEU A 51 7.27 -9.50 -6.30
C LEU A 51 5.97 -10.26 -6.59
N CYS A 52 4.83 -9.58 -6.42
CA CYS A 52 3.50 -10.11 -6.66
C CYS A 52 3.22 -10.33 -8.16
N SER A 53 3.76 -9.46 -9.02
CA SER A 53 3.64 -9.60 -10.47
C SER A 53 4.55 -10.67 -11.05
N THR A 54 5.76 -10.82 -10.49
CA THR A 54 6.73 -11.81 -10.98
C THR A 54 6.52 -13.20 -10.36
N GLY A 55 5.83 -13.29 -9.22
CA GLY A 55 5.59 -14.56 -8.52
C GLY A 55 6.83 -15.12 -7.83
N VAL A 56 7.81 -14.27 -7.52
CA VAL A 56 9.07 -14.69 -6.89
C VAL A 56 8.89 -14.76 -5.38
N GLU A 57 9.20 -15.92 -4.81
CA GLU A 57 9.17 -16.13 -3.36
C GLU A 57 10.46 -15.62 -2.68
N LEU A 58 10.30 -15.00 -1.51
CA LEU A 58 11.40 -14.43 -0.73
C LEU A 58 12.00 -15.48 0.19
N ASP A 59 13.18 -15.99 -0.18
CA ASP A 59 13.96 -16.90 0.65
C ASP A 59 15.17 -16.21 1.28
N TYR A 60 15.42 -16.51 2.56
CA TYR A 60 16.59 -16.03 3.30
C TYR A 60 17.94 -16.52 2.74
N LYS A 61 17.93 -17.61 1.97
CA LYS A 61 19.11 -18.20 1.32
C LYS A 61 19.52 -17.40 0.07
N ASN A 62 18.58 -16.73 -0.57
CA ASN A 62 18.78 -16.01 -1.83
C ASN A 62 19.34 -14.61 -1.56
N ALA A 63 20.58 -14.53 -1.08
CA ALA A 63 21.23 -13.28 -0.71
C ALA A 63 21.28 -12.26 -1.87
N ARG A 64 21.43 -12.72 -3.11
CA ARG A 64 21.44 -11.85 -4.30
C ARG A 64 20.16 -11.03 -4.45
N LEU A 65 19.00 -11.67 -4.30
CA LEU A 65 17.69 -11.00 -4.39
C LEU A 65 17.49 -10.05 -3.21
N LEU A 66 17.77 -10.50 -1.98
CA LEU A 66 17.57 -9.69 -0.78
C LEU A 66 18.43 -8.42 -0.79
N GLN A 67 19.66 -8.51 -1.29
CA GLN A 67 20.57 -7.37 -1.39
C GLN A 67 20.17 -6.32 -2.42
N GLN A 68 19.19 -6.59 -3.29
CA GLN A 68 18.60 -5.55 -4.15
C GLN A 68 17.74 -4.58 -3.33
N PHE A 69 17.20 -5.01 -2.19
CA PHE A 69 16.37 -4.18 -1.30
C PHE A 69 17.15 -3.48 -0.19
N VAL A 70 18.48 -3.52 -0.25
CA VAL A 70 19.38 -2.97 0.77
C VAL A 70 20.26 -1.87 0.17
N SER A 71 20.48 -0.81 0.95
CA SER A 71 21.38 0.28 0.57
C SER A 71 22.81 -0.22 0.41
N THR A 72 23.44 0.15 -0.71
CA THR A 72 24.82 -0.23 -1.05
C THR A 72 25.82 0.17 0.03
N PHE A 73 25.71 1.40 0.54
CA PHE A 73 26.69 1.98 1.45
C PHE A 73 26.35 1.74 2.93
N SER A 74 25.06 1.77 3.28
CA SER A 74 24.64 1.74 4.68
C SER A 74 24.18 0.36 5.14
N GLY A 75 23.92 -0.58 4.23
CA GLY A 75 23.34 -1.87 4.59
C GLY A 75 21.91 -1.76 5.15
N ARG A 76 21.27 -0.58 5.13
CA ARG A 76 19.89 -0.42 5.62
C ARG A 76 18.90 -0.93 4.59
N VAL A 77 17.84 -1.59 5.05
CA VAL A 77 16.74 -2.05 4.20
C VAL A 77 15.92 -0.83 3.78
N TYR A 78 15.55 -0.75 2.50
CA TYR A 78 14.70 0.34 2.01
C TYR A 78 13.24 0.19 2.48
N ASP A 79 12.60 1.32 2.75
CA ASP A 79 11.21 1.38 3.18
C ASP A 79 10.23 1.22 2.02
N ARG A 80 8.95 0.96 2.36
CA ARG A 80 7.86 0.75 1.40
C ARG A 80 7.67 1.88 0.39
N HIS A 81 7.86 3.14 0.81
CA HIS A 81 7.67 4.29 -0.07
C HIS A 81 8.75 4.39 -1.17
N ILE A 82 9.86 3.66 -1.01
CA ILE A 82 10.95 3.51 -1.96
C ILE A 82 10.78 2.22 -2.77
N THR A 83 10.59 1.08 -2.09
CA THR A 83 10.53 -0.24 -2.76
C THR A 83 9.25 -0.48 -3.55
N GLY A 84 8.13 0.16 -3.17
CA GLY A 84 6.83 -0.04 -3.80
C GLY A 84 6.21 -1.42 -3.57
N LEU A 85 6.65 -2.14 -2.53
CA LEU A 85 6.09 -3.45 -2.18
C LEU A 85 4.76 -3.36 -1.43
N CYS A 86 3.95 -4.41 -1.51
CA CYS A 86 2.79 -4.59 -0.63
C CYS A 86 3.26 -4.81 0.82
N ASP A 87 2.39 -4.50 1.80
CA ASP A 87 2.74 -4.61 3.22
C ASP A 87 3.14 -6.02 3.65
N GLU A 88 2.45 -7.03 3.13
CA GLU A 88 2.76 -8.43 3.39
C GLU A 88 4.15 -8.81 2.88
N GLN A 89 4.48 -8.39 1.65
CA GLN A 89 5.78 -8.68 1.04
C GLN A 89 6.91 -7.91 1.72
N GLN A 90 6.66 -6.66 2.15
CA GLN A 90 7.64 -5.89 2.91
C GLN A 90 7.95 -6.53 4.27
N LYS A 91 6.95 -7.06 4.98
CA LYS A 91 7.16 -7.80 6.24
C LYS A 91 7.99 -9.06 6.01
N LYS A 92 7.61 -9.88 5.04
CA LYS A 92 8.35 -11.10 4.65
C LYS A 92 9.79 -10.79 4.28
N LEU A 93 10.02 -9.70 3.55
CA LEU A 93 11.35 -9.24 3.16
C LEU A 93 12.22 -8.90 4.38
N ILE A 94 11.68 -8.14 5.33
CA ILE A 94 12.41 -7.77 6.56
C ILE A 94 12.78 -9.01 7.37
N GLU A 95 11.85 -9.95 7.52
CA GLU A 95 12.09 -11.23 8.22
C GLU A 95 13.15 -12.08 7.51
N ALA A 96 13.06 -12.21 6.18
CA ALA A 96 14.01 -12.96 5.36
C ALA A 96 15.42 -12.34 5.44
N ILE A 97 15.54 -11.00 5.38
CA ILE A 97 16.80 -10.27 5.55
C ILE A 97 17.38 -10.49 6.94
N ALA A 98 16.56 -10.36 7.99
CA ALA A 98 17.00 -10.56 9.37
C ALA A 98 17.46 -12.01 9.60
N LYS A 99 16.79 -12.99 8.98
CA LYS A 99 17.19 -14.41 9.02
C LYS A 99 18.47 -14.65 8.23
N SER A 100 18.61 -14.05 7.05
CA SER A 100 19.79 -14.16 6.18
C SER A 100 21.05 -13.62 6.87
N ARG A 101 20.93 -12.47 7.55
CA ARG A 101 22.00 -11.86 8.35
C ARG A 101 22.43 -12.74 9.52
N ARG A 102 21.48 -13.25 10.30
CA ARG A 102 21.76 -14.15 11.44
C ARG A 102 22.40 -15.47 10.99
N ALA A 103 22.01 -15.98 9.83
CA ALA A 103 22.56 -17.19 9.25
C ALA A 103 23.89 -16.98 8.50
N GLY A 104 24.37 -15.74 8.36
CA GLY A 104 25.65 -15.43 7.70
C GLY A 104 25.61 -15.43 6.16
N PHE A 105 24.43 -15.45 5.54
CA PHE A 105 24.31 -15.40 4.07
C PHE A 105 24.45 -13.98 3.49
N MET A 106 24.23 -12.94 4.31
CA MET A 106 24.26 -11.55 3.88
C MET A 106 24.92 -10.64 4.94
N PRO A 107 25.78 -9.69 4.55
CA PRO A 107 26.38 -8.72 5.46
C PRO A 107 25.35 -7.73 6.06
N ILE A 108 25.71 -7.16 7.22
CA ILE A 108 24.84 -6.23 7.97
C ILE A 108 25.10 -4.78 7.57
N PHE A 109 26.38 -4.36 7.52
CA PHE A 109 26.76 -2.95 7.41
C PHE A 109 26.86 -2.43 5.97
N VAL A 110 27.29 -3.28 5.04
CA VAL A 110 27.52 -2.90 3.64
C VAL A 110 27.00 -4.02 2.75
N LYS A 111 26.52 -3.69 1.55
CA LYS A 111 26.12 -4.70 0.56
C LYS A 111 27.35 -5.44 0.03
N ASP A 112 27.22 -6.72 -0.33
CA ASP A 112 28.34 -7.46 -0.92
C ASP A 112 28.75 -6.81 -2.26
N PRO A 113 30.06 -6.56 -2.47
CA PRO A 113 30.54 -5.93 -3.70
C PRO A 113 30.21 -6.75 -4.96
N LYS A 114 30.05 -8.07 -4.80
CA LYS A 114 29.63 -9.00 -5.87
C LYS A 114 28.28 -8.61 -6.48
N TYR A 115 27.34 -8.11 -5.67
CA TYR A 115 25.98 -7.79 -6.10
C TYR A 115 25.75 -6.28 -6.26
N ALA A 116 26.79 -5.45 -6.10
CA ALA A 116 26.69 -4.00 -6.20
C ALA A 116 26.31 -3.51 -7.61
N ARG A 117 26.69 -4.27 -8.64
CA ARG A 117 26.44 -3.95 -10.06
C ARG A 117 25.20 -4.64 -10.66
N ASP A 118 24.39 -5.30 -9.84
CA ASP A 118 23.13 -5.89 -10.30
C ASP A 118 22.17 -4.79 -10.81
N PRO A 119 21.31 -5.08 -11.81
CA PRO A 119 20.33 -4.11 -12.30
C PRO A 119 19.43 -3.64 -11.16
N LYS A 120 19.25 -2.32 -11.04
CA LYS A 120 18.43 -1.72 -9.99
C LYS A 120 16.95 -1.91 -10.31
N LEU A 121 16.19 -2.44 -9.35
CA LEU A 121 14.73 -2.61 -9.48
C LEU A 121 13.97 -1.28 -9.27
N PHE A 122 14.52 -0.39 -8.47
CA PHE A 122 13.96 0.91 -8.14
C PHE A 122 15.07 1.90 -7.83
N ASP A 123 14.79 3.19 -7.97
CA ASP A 123 15.72 4.27 -7.68
C ASP A 123 15.44 4.88 -6.30
N PRO A 124 16.34 4.72 -5.31
CA PRO A 124 16.14 5.24 -3.96
C PRO A 124 16.00 6.77 -3.87
N LEU A 125 16.53 7.49 -4.86
CA LEU A 125 16.50 8.95 -4.92
C LEU A 125 15.14 9.49 -5.41
N LYS A 126 14.29 8.64 -5.99
CA LYS A 126 12.98 9.04 -6.52
C LYS A 126 11.86 8.19 -5.90
N PRO A 127 11.50 8.44 -4.62
CA PRO A 127 10.44 7.68 -3.96
C PRO A 127 9.06 7.93 -4.59
N ILE A 128 8.16 6.95 -4.48
CA ILE A 128 6.81 7.00 -5.07
C ILE A 128 5.95 8.06 -4.38
N ARG A 129 6.13 8.23 -3.06
CA ARG A 129 5.49 9.30 -2.29
C ARG A 129 6.60 10.13 -1.66
N PRO A 130 6.65 11.45 -1.88
CA PRO A 130 7.59 12.32 -1.20
C PRO A 130 7.28 12.33 0.30
N HIS A 131 8.30 12.47 1.14
CA HIS A 131 8.09 12.74 2.56
C HIS A 131 7.70 14.21 2.73
N SER A 132 6.95 14.54 3.78
CA SER A 132 6.44 15.92 3.99
C SER A 132 7.53 16.96 4.23
N PHE A 133 8.76 16.53 4.55
CA PHE A 133 9.91 17.38 4.83
C PHE A 133 11.01 17.26 3.75
N ALA A 134 10.65 16.71 2.57
CA ALA A 134 11.52 16.50 1.41
C ALA A 134 11.68 17.73 0.55
#